data_AF-A0A7J5RQC5-F1
#
_entry.id   AF-A0A7J5RQC5-F1
#
_cell.length_a   1.000
_cell.length_b   1.000
_cell.length_c   1.000
_cell.angle_alpha   90.00
_cell.angle_beta   90.00
_cell.angle_gamma   90.00
#
_symmetry.space_group_name_H-M   'P 1'
#
loop_
_entity.id
_entity.type
_entity.pdbx_description
1 polymer ?
#
loop_
_entity_poly.entity_id
_entity_poly.type
_entity_poly.pdbx_seq_one_letter_code
_entity_poly.pdbx_strand_id
1 'polypeptide(L)'
;MSLTGHIYAKQRYYCEVKGIEKELSSGLKIIFDFGTKASYNMWGDLSSKLKFVDENGEEIKFNSMVDAANYMVQRGWIFQQAYSSVYGGNPIIHWIFFKDADNIEEAKEGIMTKAEYQKMEKQ
;
A
#
# COMPACT_ATOMS: atom_id res chain seq x y z
N MET A 1 -33.71 -13.59 24.94
CA MET A 1 -32.46 -13.61 24.14
C MET A 1 -32.78 -13.01 22.79
N SER A 2 -32.24 -11.84 22.48
CA SER A 2 -32.22 -11.32 21.10
C SER A 2 -30.86 -10.68 20.90
N LEU A 3 -29.94 -11.44 20.31
CA LEU A 3 -28.70 -10.90 19.77
C LEU A 3 -29.06 -10.28 18.41
N THR A 4 -29.45 -9.01 18.42
CA THR A 4 -29.46 -8.18 17.22
C THR A 4 -28.03 -7.99 16.74
N GLY A 5 -27.53 -8.96 15.98
CA GLY A 5 -26.30 -8.82 15.21
C GLY A 5 -26.49 -7.69 14.21
N HIS A 6 -25.85 -6.55 14.47
CA HIS A 6 -25.68 -5.54 13.45
C HIS A 6 -24.78 -6.17 12.39
N ILE A 7 -25.34 -6.57 11.26
CA ILE A 7 -24.54 -6.82 10.05
C ILE A 7 -24.03 -5.45 9.65
N TYR A 8 -22.88 -5.04 10.17
CA TYR A 8 -22.18 -3.89 9.62
C TYR A 8 -21.80 -4.27 8.19
N ALA A 9 -22.42 -3.62 7.21
CA ALA A 9 -22.02 -3.79 5.83
C ALA A 9 -20.55 -3.36 5.74
N LYS A 10 -19.69 -4.25 5.22
CA LYS A 10 -18.26 -3.96 5.04
C LYS A 10 -18.09 -2.66 4.26
N GLN A 11 -17.28 -1.74 4.78
CA GLN A 11 -16.93 -0.51 4.10
C GLN A 11 -15.87 -0.80 3.02
N ARG A 12 -15.99 -0.16 1.87
CA ARG A 12 -14.96 -0.21 0.83
C ARG A 12 -13.79 0.71 1.16
N TYR A 13 -12.60 0.15 1.23
CA TYR A 13 -11.34 0.87 1.36
C TYR A 13 -10.56 0.82 0.05
N TYR A 14 -9.79 1.87 -0.22
CA TYR A 14 -9.00 2.01 -1.43
C TYR A 14 -7.50 2.08 -1.12
N CYS A 15 -6.71 1.56 -2.05
CA CYS A 15 -5.26 1.70 -2.07
C CYS A 15 -4.82 2.08 -3.48
N GLU A 16 -4.02 3.13 -3.58
CA GLU A 16 -3.34 3.51 -4.81
C GLU A 16 -1.89 3.01 -4.77
N VAL A 17 -1.55 2.08 -5.66
CA VAL A 17 -0.19 1.61 -5.87
C VAL A 17 0.45 2.46 -6.96
N LYS A 18 1.48 3.23 -6.59
CA LYS A 18 2.25 4.08 -7.50
C LYS A 18 3.57 3.44 -7.87
N GLY A 19 3.86 3.35 -9.16
CA GLY A 19 5.17 3.01 -9.70
C GLY A 19 5.85 4.25 -10.28
N ILE A 20 7.06 4.53 -9.83
CA ILE A 20 7.90 5.63 -10.31
C ILE A 20 9.24 5.06 -10.75
N GLU A 21 9.70 5.37 -11.95
CA GLU A 21 11.04 4.96 -12.39
C GLU A 21 12.13 5.66 -11.56
N LYS A 22 13.18 4.94 -11.19
CA LYS A 22 14.31 5.53 -10.48
C LYS A 22 15.18 6.30 -11.47
N GLU A 23 15.39 7.60 -11.24
CA GLU A 23 16.15 8.47 -12.15
C GLU A 23 17.62 8.04 -12.38
N LEU A 24 18.24 7.28 -11.47
CA LEU A 24 19.67 6.95 -11.48
C LEU A 24 20.00 5.44 -11.50
N SER A 25 19.00 4.56 -11.60
CA SER A 25 19.23 3.11 -11.59
C SER A 25 18.11 2.36 -12.31
N SER A 26 18.40 1.18 -12.88
CA SER A 26 17.36 0.28 -13.35
C SER A 26 16.51 -0.20 -12.16
N GLY A 27 15.27 0.26 -12.08
CA GLY A 27 14.32 -0.20 -11.07
C GLY A 27 13.14 0.72 -10.87
N LEU A 28 12.08 0.15 -10.31
CA LEU A 28 10.85 0.85 -9.96
C LEU A 28 10.84 1.15 -8.46
N LYS A 29 10.39 2.34 -8.09
CA LYS A 29 10.01 2.70 -6.72
C LYS A 29 8.51 2.50 -6.61
N ILE A 30 8.08 1.60 -5.72
CA ILE A 30 6.68 1.29 -5.49
C ILE A 30 6.20 1.84 -4.16
N ILE A 31 5.05 2.50 -4.16
CA ILE A 31 4.42 3.13 -3.00
C ILE A 31 2.97 2.66 -2.92
N PHE A 32 2.52 2.24 -1.73
CA PHE A 32 1.11 1.99 -1.48
C PHE A 32 0.54 3.15 -0.67
N ASP A 33 -0.46 3.84 -1.23
CA ASP A 33 -1.15 4.96 -0.62
C ASP A 33 -2.56 4.52 -0.18
N PHE A 34 -2.77 4.45 1.13
CA PHE A 34 -4.06 4.13 1.77
C PHE A 34 -4.85 5.37 2.20
N GLY A 35 -4.48 6.58 1.75
CA GLY A 35 -5.23 7.82 1.96
C GLY A 35 -5.03 8.51 3.32
N THR A 36 -4.06 8.08 4.15
CA THR A 36 -3.85 8.62 5.51
C THR A 36 -2.74 9.68 5.62
N LYS A 37 -1.89 9.83 4.60
CA LYS A 37 -0.87 10.90 4.47
C LYS A 37 -0.72 11.27 3.01
N ALA A 38 -0.62 12.56 2.69
CA ALA A 38 -0.42 13.02 1.32
C ALA A 38 0.81 12.32 0.70
N SER A 39 0.58 11.42 -0.26
CA SER A 39 1.64 10.67 -0.95
C SER A 39 2.68 11.58 -1.58
N TYR A 40 2.35 12.84 -1.85
CA TYR A 40 3.26 13.88 -2.34
C TYR A 40 4.42 14.22 -1.38
N ASN A 41 4.22 14.09 -0.07
CA ASN A 41 5.30 14.29 0.92
C ASN A 41 6.28 13.09 0.94
N MET A 42 6.00 12.01 0.21
CA MET A 42 6.82 10.78 0.13
C MET A 42 7.82 10.79 -1.06
N TRP A 43 7.88 11.89 -1.82
CA TRP A 43 8.66 11.99 -3.06
C TRP A 43 10.12 12.40 -2.78
N GLY A 44 10.36 13.31 -1.84
CA GLY A 44 11.69 13.83 -1.52
C GLY A 44 12.48 13.03 -0.49
N ASP A 45 11.79 12.44 0.50
CA ASP A 45 12.39 11.59 1.54
C ASP A 45 11.48 10.38 1.72
N LEU A 46 11.65 9.35 0.87
CA LEU A 46 11.10 8.04 1.19
C LEU A 46 11.92 7.53 2.37
N SER A 47 11.61 8.04 3.57
CA SER A 47 12.30 7.65 4.78
C SER A 47 12.28 6.13 4.82
N SER A 48 13.40 5.52 5.23
CA SER A 48 13.53 4.07 5.38
C SER A 48 12.38 3.43 6.20
N LYS A 49 11.61 4.24 6.92
CA LYS A 49 10.44 3.89 7.71
C LYS A 49 9.18 3.59 6.87
N LEU A 50 9.05 4.11 5.65
CA LEU A 50 7.89 3.88 4.76
C LEU A 50 8.07 2.65 3.85
N LYS A 51 9.22 1.97 3.94
CA LYS A 51 9.47 0.71 3.27
C LYS A 51 8.56 -0.38 3.84
N PHE A 52 8.02 -1.24 2.98
CA PHE A 52 7.25 -2.39 3.41
C PHE A 52 8.18 -3.49 3.90
N VAL A 53 7.76 -4.18 4.95
CA VAL A 53 8.51 -5.27 5.55
C VAL A 53 7.67 -6.53 5.64
N ASP A 54 8.34 -7.67 5.68
CA ASP A 54 7.73 -8.95 5.97
C ASP A 54 7.47 -9.12 7.47
N GLU A 55 7.02 -10.30 7.87
CA GLU A 55 6.75 -10.68 9.25
C GLU A 55 8.01 -10.67 10.16
N ASN A 56 9.20 -10.74 9.56
CA ASN A 56 10.49 -10.69 10.26
C ASN A 56 11.08 -9.27 10.30
N GLY A 57 10.40 -8.28 9.72
CA GLY A 57 10.90 -6.91 9.60
C GLY A 57 11.90 -6.70 8.46
N GLU A 58 12.07 -7.68 7.57
CA GLU A 58 12.93 -7.58 6.39
C GLU A 58 12.25 -6.79 5.27
N GLU A 59 13.00 -5.95 4.56
CA GLU A 59 12.45 -5.10 3.51
C GLU A 59 11.97 -5.93 2.31
N ILE A 60 10.70 -5.76 1.95
CA ILE A 60 10.12 -6.34 0.75
C ILE A 60 10.51 -5.48 -0.45
N LYS A 61 11.19 -6.09 -1.41
CA LYS A 61 11.57 -5.46 -2.68
C LYS A 61 10.64 -5.91 -3.78
N PHE A 62 9.90 -4.96 -4.36
CA PHE A 62 9.07 -5.22 -5.52
C PHE A 62 9.86 -4.95 -6.81
N ASN A 63 9.91 -5.94 -7.70
CA ASN A 63 10.65 -5.83 -8.96
C ASN A 63 9.85 -5.20 -10.09
N SER A 64 8.51 -5.22 -10.00
CA SER A 64 7.60 -4.67 -11.00
C SER A 64 6.25 -4.27 -10.39
N MET A 65 5.43 -3.53 -11.15
CA MET A 65 4.03 -3.26 -10.76
C MET A 65 3.22 -4.54 -10.56
N VAL A 66 3.47 -5.57 -11.37
CA VAL A 66 2.77 -6.87 -11.28
C VAL A 66 3.15 -7.60 -9.99
N ASP A 67 4.40 -7.53 -9.57
CA ASP A 67 4.89 -8.09 -8.31
C ASP A 67 4.14 -7.47 -7.11
N ALA A 68 4.03 -6.15 -7.10
CA ALA A 68 3.23 -5.43 -6.10
C ALA A 68 1.73 -5.77 -6.18
N ALA A 69 1.17 -5.94 -7.38
CA ALA A 69 -0.22 -6.33 -7.55
C ALA A 69 -0.49 -7.74 -7.00
N ASN A 70 0.40 -8.70 -7.26
CA ASN A 70 0.28 -10.05 -6.70
C ASN A 70 0.33 -10.01 -5.17
N TYR A 71 1.22 -9.20 -4.59
CA TYR A 71 1.28 -8.99 -3.15
C TYR A 71 -0.04 -8.45 -2.56
N MET A 72 -0.69 -7.51 -3.26
CA MET A 72 -1.99 -6.96 -2.88
C MET A 72 -3.12 -8.00 -3.01
N VAL A 73 -3.18 -8.71 -4.13
CA VAL A 73 -4.21 -9.73 -4.40
C VAL A 73 -4.14 -10.88 -3.40
N GLN A 74 -2.94 -11.33 -3.02
CA GLN A 74 -2.76 -12.34 -1.97
C GLN A 74 -3.33 -11.91 -0.61
N ARG A 75 -3.55 -10.61 -0.39
CA ARG A 75 -4.11 -10.02 0.83
C ARG A 75 -5.56 -9.58 0.68
N GLY A 76 -6.24 -10.07 -0.37
CA GLY A 76 -7.65 -9.84 -0.62
C GLY A 76 -7.98 -8.49 -1.24
N TRP A 77 -7.00 -7.76 -1.76
CA TRP A 77 -7.26 -6.54 -2.53
C TRP A 77 -7.62 -6.87 -3.97
N ILE A 78 -8.62 -6.16 -4.51
CA ILE A 78 -9.16 -6.35 -5.85
C ILE A 78 -8.71 -5.19 -6.73
N PHE A 79 -8.13 -5.50 -7.89
CA PHE A 79 -7.74 -4.50 -8.88
C PHE A 79 -8.99 -3.82 -9.47
N GLN A 80 -8.99 -2.48 -9.51
CA GLN A 80 -10.10 -1.69 -10.04
C GLN A 80 -9.76 -1.03 -11.37
N GLN A 81 -8.63 -0.33 -11.44
CA GLN A 81 -8.25 0.44 -12.62
C GLN A 81 -6.76 0.77 -12.61
N ALA A 82 -6.23 1.10 -13.79
CA ALA A 82 -4.89 1.65 -13.95
C ALA A 82 -4.90 2.84 -14.91
N TYR A 83 -4.02 3.81 -14.64
CA TYR A 83 -3.75 4.94 -15.51
C TYR A 83 -2.31 5.43 -15.30
N SER A 84 -1.83 6.30 -16.19
CA SER A 84 -0.53 6.95 -16.06
C SER A 84 -0.70 8.46 -15.93
N SER A 85 0.20 9.10 -15.20
CA SER A 85 0.29 10.56 -15.16
C SER A 85 1.75 11.01 -15.24
N VAL A 86 1.99 12.32 -15.30
CA VAL A 86 3.32 12.91 -15.29
C VAL A 86 3.37 13.96 -14.20
N TYR A 87 4.40 13.90 -13.34
CA TYR A 87 4.64 14.91 -12.32
C TYR A 87 6.10 15.36 -12.33
N GLY A 88 6.33 16.68 -12.45
CA GLY A 88 7.69 17.22 -12.52
C GLY A 88 8.53 16.67 -13.68
N GLY A 89 7.88 16.21 -14.76
CA GLY A 89 8.54 15.55 -15.90
C GLY A 89 8.72 14.04 -15.76
N ASN A 90 8.44 13.46 -14.59
CA ASN A 90 8.59 12.03 -14.35
C ASN A 90 7.27 11.27 -14.60
N PRO A 91 7.29 10.17 -15.37
CA PRO A 91 6.11 9.32 -15.56
C PRO A 91 5.79 8.55 -14.27
N ILE A 92 4.49 8.44 -13.99
CA ILE A 92 3.96 7.73 -12.83
C ILE A 92 2.91 6.74 -13.30
N ILE A 93 3.02 5.50 -12.84
CA ILE A 93 2.02 4.46 -13.07
C ILE A 93 1.14 4.37 -11.83
N HIS A 94 -0.19 4.43 -11.98
CA HIS A 94 -1.17 4.41 -10.89
C HIS A 94 -2.09 3.22 -11.03
N TRP A 95 -2.09 2.31 -10.06
CA TRP A 95 -3.00 1.17 -10.01
C TRP A 95 -3.88 1.28 -8.77
N ILE A 96 -5.19 1.32 -8.95
CA ILE A 96 -6.16 1.44 -7.86
C ILE A 96 -6.66 0.05 -7.51
N PHE A 97 -6.57 -0.28 -6.23
CA PHE A 97 -7.14 -1.48 -5.63
C PHE A 97 -8.19 -1.09 -4.60
N PHE A 98 -9.14 -1.99 -4.36
CA PHE A 98 -10.09 -1.86 -3.25
C PHE A 98 -10.20 -3.16 -2.44
N LYS A 99 -10.65 -3.04 -1.19
CA LYS A 99 -11.00 -4.17 -0.32
C LYS A 99 -12.15 -3.75 0.59
N ASP A 100 -13.14 -4.61 0.72
CA ASP A 100 -14.27 -4.39 1.63
C ASP A 100 -13.90 -5.01 3.00
N ALA A 101 -13.94 -4.22 4.08
CA ALA A 101 -13.56 -4.62 5.45
C ALA A 101 -14.37 -3.84 6.51
N ASP A 102 -14.28 -4.22 7.79
CA ASP A 102 -14.97 -3.51 8.87
C ASP A 102 -14.22 -2.24 9.29
N ASN A 103 -12.91 -2.21 9.12
CA ASN A 103 -12.03 -1.05 9.35
C ASN A 103 -10.76 -1.10 8.49
N ILE A 104 -9.97 -0.01 8.48
CA ILE A 104 -8.75 0.09 7.67
C ILE A 104 -7.64 -0.82 8.18
N GLU A 105 -7.61 -1.12 9.48
CA GLU A 105 -6.65 -2.03 10.09
C GLU A 105 -6.84 -3.47 9.57
N GLU A 106 -8.09 -3.95 9.51
CA GLU A 106 -8.45 -5.23 8.89
C GLU A 106 -8.17 -5.22 7.38
N ALA A 107 -8.49 -4.12 6.67
CA ALA A 107 -8.19 -4.01 5.25
C ALA A 107 -6.68 -4.15 4.97
N LYS A 108 -5.84 -3.53 5.82
CA LYS A 108 -4.37 -3.53 5.73
C LYS A 108 -3.70 -4.75 6.37
N GLU A 109 -4.44 -5.71 6.90
CA GLU A 109 -3.85 -6.88 7.55
C GLU A 109 -2.80 -7.56 6.64
N GLY A 110 -1.63 -7.84 7.21
CA GLY A 110 -0.48 -8.39 6.49
C GLY A 110 0.32 -7.39 5.63
N ILE A 111 -0.06 -6.11 5.60
CA ILE A 111 0.70 -5.02 4.96
C ILE A 111 1.30 -4.14 6.05
N MET A 112 2.61 -4.28 6.25
CA MET A 112 3.33 -3.59 7.32
C MET A 112 4.44 -2.72 6.76
N THR A 113 4.54 -1.49 7.24
CA THR A 113 5.70 -0.62 7.02
C THR A 113 6.75 -0.84 8.11
N LYS A 114 8.01 -0.55 7.80
CA LYS A 114 9.10 -0.59 8.78
C LYS A 114 8.83 0.29 10.00
N ALA A 115 8.13 1.42 9.82
CA ALA A 115 7.68 2.29 10.89
C ALA A 115 6.70 1.60 11.85
N GLU A 116 5.74 0.86 11.30
CA GLU A 116 4.72 0.13 12.06
C GLU A 116 5.39 -1.04 12.81
N TYR A 117 6.25 -1.83 12.13
CA TYR A 117 7.02 -2.91 12.75
C TYR A 117 7.85 -2.42 13.95
N GLN A 118 8.61 -1.34 13.78
CA GLN A 118 9.44 -0.76 14.85
C GLN A 118 8.64 -0.21 16.04
N LYS A 119 7.36 0.13 15.86
CA LYS A 119 6.48 0.55 16.95
C LYS A 119 5.95 -0.65 17.73
N MET A 120 5.69 -1.77 17.05
CA MET A 120 5.26 -3.03 17.69
C MET A 120 6.37 -3.61 18.56
N GLU A 121 7.63 -3.63 18.09
CA GLU A 121 8.79 -4.13 18.85
C GLU A 121 9.11 -3.34 20.13
N LYS A 122 8.55 -2.14 20.29
CA LYS A 122 8.80 -1.25 21.43
C LYS A 122 7.69 -1.26 22.48
N GLN A 123 6.62 -2.03 22.25
CA GLN A 123 5.52 -2.26 23.18
C GLN A 123 5.72 -3.57 23.94
#